data_AF-P9WEK2-F1
#
_entry.id   AF-P9WEK2-F1
#
_cell.length_a   1.000
_cell.length_b   1.000
_cell.length_c   1.000
_cell.angle_alpha   90.00
_cell.angle_beta   90.00
_cell.angle_gamma   90.00
#
_symmetry.space_group_name_H-M   'P 1'
#
loop_
_entity.id
_entity.type
_entity.pdbx_description
1 polymer ?
#
loop_
_entity_poly.entity_id
_entity_poly.type
_entity_poly.pdbx_seq_one_letter_code
_entity_poly.pdbx_strand_id
1 'polypeptide(L)'
;MSIPTDIANLLIGEDAKLSIHFDKIPLHNDAHHSGSKFYMLSTNRALRDHEEKEDDLKYLSKGRQGAIRLNQLLNAPHLIKERESTAQNEGKAVMRLGETAMVIDETFDAQPIHSHIWNSFMSIEFRFPQADFTSLQYLQTSWKGLESGDTLYTKEGTPTFEEVSIVSGVCLFNARLLEMSTTCPKSGGVDVDLLKSSTPTYNELDYIARASSAIADVAAMNILRACEQDSGQRLTIKLDIPSWHYFHTVATKFVSKQCSNTEVLQWMDAVDQRHDQIGQTFVEAIRYGLEQRGIHDSTSYGIGMTSRTNTAAILIRTAIEHEEVPSLDAILAALDSEEDGCWKRFYEMIPVKERPSNLDQLGYLYYVYEAIRPSLAERPAPVPLESDQTKKANLSKKALKKRKPRRLIISVDDSAERRIYSRAQRVLSKIRQCSEKPETYLVESYVCRRFLVNGNEDRARLGRLDPLPDIPVRTGFHHEPMLPLDVVRQLYGNKSALNLQRWLQEAGLSV
;
A
#
# COMPACT_ATOMS: atom_id res chain seq x y z
N MET A 1 -12.27 26.10 15.51
CA MET A 1 -11.92 26.88 14.30
C MET A 1 -11.87 25.92 13.14
N SER A 2 -12.56 26.20 12.04
CA SER A 2 -12.47 25.39 10.82
C SER A 2 -11.07 25.55 10.23
N ILE A 3 -10.36 24.44 10.04
CA ILE A 3 -9.09 24.42 9.32
C ILE A 3 -9.42 24.68 7.84
N PRO A 4 -8.79 25.65 7.13
CA PRO A 4 -9.06 25.92 5.72
C PRO A 4 -8.50 24.79 4.85
N THR A 5 -9.31 23.76 4.61
CA THR A 5 -8.85 22.53 3.95
C THR A 5 -9.13 22.56 2.45
N ASP A 6 -8.34 23.31 1.68
CA ASP A 6 -8.50 23.31 0.22
C ASP A 6 -8.22 21.93 -0.37
N ILE A 7 -9.27 21.33 -0.96
CA ILE A 7 -9.14 20.11 -1.75
C ILE A 7 -8.59 20.49 -3.11
N ALA A 8 -7.38 20.03 -3.38
CA ALA A 8 -6.92 19.91 -4.75
C ALA A 8 -7.79 18.83 -5.43
N ASN A 9 -8.88 19.24 -6.05
CA ASN A 9 -9.70 18.38 -6.89
C ASN A 9 -8.90 18.10 -8.16
N LEU A 10 -7.96 17.16 -8.07
CA LEU A 10 -7.04 16.87 -9.15
C LEU A 10 -7.73 16.19 -10.33
N LEU A 11 -8.99 15.78 -10.24
CA LEU A 11 -9.66 15.06 -11.33
C LEU A 11 -11.09 15.56 -11.49
N ILE A 12 -11.39 16.16 -12.64
CA ILE A 12 -12.76 16.38 -13.09
C ILE A 12 -12.95 15.50 -14.32
N GLY A 13 -13.85 14.51 -14.20
CA GLY A 13 -14.29 13.72 -15.34
C GLY A 13 -15.29 14.52 -16.16
N GLU A 14 -14.91 14.92 -17.37
CA GLU A 14 -15.85 15.41 -18.38
C GLU A 14 -15.95 14.35 -19.49
N ASP A 15 -17.17 13.91 -19.79
CA ASP A 15 -17.51 13.05 -20.94
C ASP A 15 -16.58 11.84 -21.16
N ALA A 16 -16.45 11.03 -20.09
CA ALA A 16 -15.61 9.82 -20.02
C ALA A 16 -14.09 10.04 -20.17
N LYS A 17 -13.62 11.31 -20.18
CA LYS A 17 -12.21 11.66 -20.07
C LYS A 17 -11.95 12.31 -18.71
N LEU A 18 -11.19 11.63 -17.87
CA LEU A 18 -10.62 12.23 -16.67
C LEU A 18 -9.64 13.32 -17.11
N SER A 19 -10.00 14.58 -16.88
CA SER A 19 -9.11 15.72 -17.09
C SER A 19 -8.64 16.24 -15.73
N ILE A 20 -7.35 16.50 -15.62
CA ILE A 20 -6.78 17.13 -14.43
C ILE A 20 -6.63 18.63 -14.72
N HIS A 21 -7.45 19.47 -14.10
CA HIS A 21 -7.27 20.93 -14.17
C HIS A 21 -6.25 21.39 -13.13
N PHE A 22 -4.96 21.40 -13.50
CA PHE A 22 -3.90 22.05 -12.73
C PHE A 22 -3.87 23.58 -12.91
N ASP A 23 -4.66 24.13 -13.82
CA ASP A 23 -4.57 25.52 -14.27
C ASP A 23 -4.82 26.57 -13.16
N LYS A 24 -5.24 26.15 -11.97
CA LYS A 24 -5.44 27.02 -10.79
C LYS A 24 -4.35 26.95 -9.73
N ILE A 25 -3.28 26.18 -9.92
CA ILE A 25 -2.10 26.31 -9.06
C ILE A 25 -1.17 27.33 -9.72
N PRO A 26 -1.16 28.59 -9.28
CA PRO A 26 -0.33 29.60 -9.92
C PRO A 26 1.13 29.15 -9.91
N LEU A 27 1.72 29.09 -11.11
CA LEU A 27 3.15 28.86 -11.30
C LEU A 27 4.02 29.95 -10.67
N HIS A 28 3.44 31.05 -10.19
CA HIS A 28 4.16 32.19 -9.64
C HIS A 28 5.10 31.79 -8.49
N ASN A 29 6.41 31.89 -8.75
CA ASN A 29 7.45 31.95 -7.74
C ASN A 29 7.47 33.37 -7.17
N ASP A 30 6.40 33.81 -6.52
CA ASP A 30 6.53 34.99 -5.68
C ASP A 30 7.24 34.56 -4.41
N ALA A 31 8.37 35.21 -4.13
CA ALA A 31 9.34 34.87 -3.07
C ALA A 31 8.74 34.80 -1.64
N HIS A 32 7.45 35.08 -1.48
CA HIS A 32 6.76 35.12 -0.20
C HIS A 32 5.79 33.96 0.03
N HIS A 33 5.50 33.11 -0.95
CA HIS A 33 4.55 31.98 -0.79
C HIS A 33 5.21 30.66 -1.18
N SER A 34 5.94 30.06 -0.25
CA SER A 34 6.57 28.74 -0.38
C SER A 34 5.57 27.57 -0.24
N GLY A 35 4.38 27.70 -0.81
CA GLY A 35 3.36 26.65 -0.83
C GLY A 35 3.73 25.55 -1.82
N SER A 36 3.53 24.30 -1.42
CA SER A 36 3.76 23.10 -2.24
C SER A 36 3.04 23.23 -3.59
N LYS A 37 3.76 23.00 -4.69
CA LYS A 37 3.23 23.08 -6.06
C LYS A 37 3.07 21.68 -6.65
N PHE A 38 1.89 21.40 -7.21
CA PHE A 38 1.70 20.23 -8.05
C PHE A 38 1.99 20.62 -9.49
N TYR A 39 2.71 19.76 -10.19
CA TYR A 39 2.96 19.93 -11.60
C TYR A 39 2.50 18.68 -12.33
N MET A 40 1.56 18.82 -13.26
CA MET A 40 1.46 17.86 -14.35
C MET A 40 2.39 18.30 -15.45
N LEU A 41 3.42 17.50 -15.62
CA LEU A 41 4.36 17.71 -16.69
C LEU A 41 4.06 16.66 -17.76
N SER A 42 4.00 17.08 -19.02
CA SER A 42 4.15 16.10 -20.11
C SER A 42 5.52 15.47 -19.91
N THR A 43 5.62 14.15 -19.82
CA THR A 43 6.87 13.42 -19.51
C THR A 43 8.02 13.82 -20.44
N ASN A 44 7.70 14.23 -21.67
CA ASN A 44 8.67 14.73 -22.64
C ASN A 44 9.02 16.22 -22.48
N ARG A 45 8.11 17.07 -21.97
CA ARG A 45 8.39 18.50 -21.66
C ARG A 45 8.96 18.71 -20.26
N ALA A 46 8.52 17.94 -19.27
CA ALA A 46 9.06 17.86 -17.91
C ALA A 46 10.59 17.79 -17.94
N LEU A 47 11.09 16.92 -18.80
CA LEU A 47 12.51 16.65 -18.98
C LEU A 47 13.26 17.81 -19.65
N ARG A 48 12.58 18.74 -20.34
CA ARG A 48 13.19 19.93 -20.96
C ARG A 48 13.12 21.15 -20.05
N ASP A 49 11.95 21.40 -19.44
CA ASP A 49 11.74 22.62 -18.62
C ASP A 49 12.50 22.55 -17.28
N HIS A 50 12.81 21.35 -16.79
CA HIS A 50 13.62 21.13 -15.58
C HIS A 50 15.10 20.81 -15.86
N GLU A 51 15.60 21.00 -17.09
CA GLU A 51 17.04 20.82 -17.40
C GLU A 51 17.96 21.67 -16.52
N GLU A 52 17.44 22.77 -15.94
CA GLU A 52 18.22 23.62 -15.03
C GLU A 52 18.40 23.04 -13.61
N LYS A 53 17.67 21.98 -13.22
CA LYS A 53 17.80 21.34 -11.89
C LYS A 53 18.10 19.85 -12.04
N GLU A 54 19.39 19.53 -12.05
CA GLU A 54 19.94 18.17 -12.23
C GLU A 54 19.27 17.10 -11.33
N ASP A 55 18.87 17.47 -10.11
CA ASP A 55 18.21 16.56 -9.16
C ASP A 55 16.80 16.16 -9.61
N ASP A 56 15.97 17.09 -10.11
CA ASP A 56 14.59 16.81 -10.53
C ASP A 56 14.59 15.80 -11.69
N LEU A 57 15.47 15.98 -12.67
CA LEU A 57 15.66 15.05 -13.79
C LEU A 57 16.01 13.64 -13.30
N LYS A 58 16.89 13.53 -12.29
CA LYS A 58 17.29 12.25 -11.73
C LYS A 58 16.13 11.55 -11.02
N TYR A 59 15.28 12.29 -10.30
CA TYR A 59 14.09 11.73 -9.65
C TYR A 59 13.01 11.30 -10.66
N LEU A 60 12.70 12.15 -11.63
CA LEU A 60 11.78 11.85 -12.74
C LEU A 60 12.26 10.63 -13.53
N SER A 61 13.55 10.57 -13.85
CA SER A 61 14.15 9.45 -14.58
C SER A 61 14.02 8.13 -13.82
N LYS A 62 14.28 8.12 -12.51
CA LYS A 62 14.10 6.91 -11.67
C LYS A 62 12.64 6.46 -11.65
N GLY A 63 11.69 7.38 -11.46
CA GLY A 63 10.25 7.06 -11.47
C GLY A 63 9.80 6.48 -12.81
N ARG A 64 10.22 7.11 -13.92
CA ARG A 64 9.96 6.61 -15.28
C ARG A 64 10.55 5.23 -15.51
N GLN A 65 11.82 5.01 -15.14
CA GLN A 65 12.45 3.70 -15.27
C GLN A 65 11.68 2.63 -14.46
N GLY A 66 11.13 2.99 -13.31
CA GLY A 66 10.28 2.09 -12.51
C GLY A 66 8.99 1.73 -13.18
N ALA A 67 8.29 2.71 -13.72
CA ALA A 67 7.08 2.46 -14.48
C ALA A 67 7.37 1.58 -15.70
N ILE A 68 8.49 1.80 -16.41
CA ILE A 68 8.96 0.94 -17.51
C ILE A 68 9.21 -0.49 -17.03
N ARG A 69 9.82 -0.69 -15.86
CA ARG A 69 10.04 -2.04 -15.32
C ARG A 69 8.76 -2.74 -14.92
N LEU A 70 7.85 -2.05 -14.25
CA LEU A 70 6.54 -2.60 -13.92
C LEU A 70 5.78 -2.98 -15.21
N ASN A 71 5.86 -2.12 -16.23
CA ASN A 71 5.28 -2.38 -17.55
C ASN A 71 5.87 -3.64 -18.21
N GLN A 72 7.20 -3.76 -18.22
CA GLN A 72 7.88 -4.94 -18.75
C GLN A 72 7.49 -6.20 -17.97
N LEU A 73 7.45 -6.12 -16.64
CA LEU A 73 7.10 -7.22 -15.77
C LEU A 73 5.69 -7.76 -16.05
N LEU A 74 4.71 -6.86 -16.20
CA LEU A 74 3.28 -7.21 -16.35
C LEU A 74 2.84 -7.50 -17.80
N ASN A 75 3.48 -6.91 -18.81
CA ASN A 75 3.08 -7.08 -20.22
C ASN A 75 3.80 -8.22 -20.95
N ALA A 76 5.02 -8.54 -20.54
CA ALA A 76 5.85 -9.52 -21.25
C ALA A 76 5.29 -10.96 -21.14
N PRO A 77 5.56 -11.84 -22.13
CA PRO A 77 6.57 -11.71 -23.19
C PRO A 77 6.14 -10.90 -24.42
N HIS A 78 4.96 -10.27 -24.41
CA HIS A 78 4.51 -9.38 -25.48
C HIS A 78 5.43 -8.14 -25.54
N LEU A 79 6.44 -8.19 -26.42
CA LEU A 79 7.40 -7.12 -26.68
C LEU A 79 6.66 -5.81 -27.00
N ILE A 80 6.51 -4.92 -26.02
CA ILE A 80 6.22 -3.52 -26.28
C ILE A 80 7.53 -2.90 -26.76
N LYS A 81 7.72 -2.85 -28.08
CA LYS A 81 8.57 -1.80 -28.65
C LYS A 81 7.79 -0.49 -28.49
N GLU A 82 8.37 0.47 -27.76
CA GLU A 82 7.81 1.82 -27.48
C GLU A 82 7.31 2.60 -28.73
N ARG A 83 7.54 2.12 -29.96
CA ARG A 83 7.19 2.84 -31.20
C ARG A 83 6.38 2.05 -32.24
N GLU A 84 6.04 0.78 -32.04
CA GLU A 84 5.32 0.01 -33.07
C GLU A 84 3.82 -0.16 -32.73
N SER A 85 3.05 0.80 -33.25
CA SER A 85 1.64 0.79 -33.65
C SER A 85 0.80 -0.50 -33.46
N THR A 86 -0.20 -0.38 -32.59
CA THR A 86 -1.63 -0.78 -32.73
C THR A 86 -2.08 -2.18 -33.19
N ALA A 87 -1.24 -3.11 -33.63
CA ALA A 87 -1.75 -4.33 -34.28
C ALA A 87 -1.64 -5.65 -33.49
N GLN A 88 -1.20 -5.68 -32.23
CA GLN A 88 -0.99 -6.96 -31.52
C GLN A 88 -1.85 -7.09 -30.26
N ASN A 89 -2.85 -7.98 -30.39
CA ASN A 89 -3.77 -8.51 -29.37
C ASN A 89 -4.81 -7.54 -28.80
N GLU A 90 -5.74 -7.08 -29.64
CA GLU A 90 -6.90 -6.26 -29.23
C GLU A 90 -7.73 -6.88 -28.08
N GLY A 91 -7.68 -8.21 -27.90
CA GLY A 91 -8.41 -8.92 -26.85
C GLY A 91 -7.66 -9.17 -25.55
N LYS A 92 -6.41 -8.72 -25.38
CA LYS A 92 -5.61 -9.01 -24.18
C LYS A 92 -5.49 -7.82 -23.25
N ALA A 93 -5.44 -8.10 -21.96
CA ALA A 93 -5.12 -7.08 -20.97
C ALA A 93 -3.74 -6.48 -21.24
N VAL A 94 -3.56 -5.17 -21.08
CA VAL A 94 -2.30 -4.48 -21.33
C VAL A 94 -2.15 -3.27 -20.42
N MET A 95 -0.93 -3.04 -19.95
CA MET A 95 -0.52 -1.82 -19.26
C MET A 95 0.22 -0.91 -20.24
N ARG A 96 -0.09 0.38 -20.29
CA ARG A 96 0.56 1.38 -21.14
C ARG A 96 1.07 2.53 -20.29
N LEU A 97 2.28 3.00 -20.60
CA LEU A 97 2.79 4.22 -19.98
C LEU A 97 2.17 5.42 -20.70
N GLY A 98 1.53 6.29 -19.94
CA GLY A 98 1.03 7.55 -20.46
C GLY A 98 2.12 8.60 -20.57
N GLU A 99 1.76 9.74 -21.17
CA GLU A 99 2.68 10.84 -21.45
C GLU A 99 2.72 11.90 -20.34
N THR A 100 2.13 11.65 -19.17
CA THR A 100 2.07 12.63 -18.09
C THR A 100 2.73 12.09 -16.82
N ALA A 101 3.38 12.98 -16.08
CA ALA A 101 3.85 12.73 -14.73
C ALA A 101 3.28 13.79 -13.80
N MET A 102 2.74 13.37 -12.66
CA MET A 102 2.38 14.24 -11.56
C MET A 102 3.58 14.33 -10.63
N VAL A 103 4.12 15.53 -10.45
CA VAL A 103 5.16 15.83 -9.48
C VAL A 103 4.51 16.51 -8.28
N ILE A 104 4.69 15.91 -7.11
CA ILE A 104 4.09 16.34 -5.84
C ILE A 104 5.20 16.54 -4.83
N ASP A 105 5.25 17.71 -4.19
CA ASP A 105 6.06 17.92 -2.98
C ASP A 105 5.31 17.34 -1.79
N GLU A 106 5.72 16.15 -1.33
CA GLU A 106 5.25 15.56 -0.08
C GLU A 106 6.41 15.51 0.90
N THR A 107 6.37 16.36 1.93
CA THR A 107 7.26 16.19 3.08
C THR A 107 6.62 15.16 4.02
N PHE A 108 7.45 14.39 4.71
CA PHE A 108 6.99 13.44 5.72
C PHE A 108 7.74 13.73 7.01
N ASP A 109 7.18 14.58 7.88
CA ASP A 109 7.80 14.85 9.17
C ASP A 109 7.92 13.53 9.97
N ALA A 110 9.13 13.05 10.15
CA ALA A 110 9.45 12.12 11.24
C ALA A 110 10.64 12.60 12.07
N GLN A 111 11.30 13.71 11.70
CA GLN A 111 12.44 14.30 12.40
C GLN A 111 12.56 15.78 12.01
N PRO A 112 13.27 16.63 12.79
CA PRO A 112 13.40 18.08 12.52
C PRO A 112 14.20 18.44 11.25
N ILE A 113 14.51 17.46 10.40
CA ILE A 113 15.08 17.69 9.08
C ILE A 113 13.94 17.52 8.10
N HIS A 114 13.34 18.63 7.68
CA HIS A 114 12.39 18.71 6.57
C HIS A 114 13.09 18.28 5.27
N SER A 115 13.31 16.98 5.07
CA SER A 115 13.70 16.48 3.77
C SER A 115 12.47 16.51 2.87
N HIS A 116 12.35 17.58 2.10
CA HIS A 116 11.43 17.65 0.96
C HIS A 116 11.66 16.43 0.08
N ILE A 117 10.60 15.68 -0.23
CA ILE A 117 10.68 14.60 -1.20
C ILE A 117 9.69 14.92 -2.31
N TRP A 118 10.24 15.32 -3.45
CA TRP A 118 9.50 15.35 -4.70
C TRP A 118 9.16 13.92 -5.12
N ASN A 119 7.87 13.59 -5.10
CA ASN A 119 7.35 12.34 -5.61
C ASN A 119 6.85 12.55 -7.03
N SER A 120 7.36 11.75 -7.96
CA SER A 120 6.93 11.73 -9.36
C SER A 120 6.11 10.48 -9.62
N PHE A 121 4.84 10.67 -9.96
CA PHE A 121 3.89 9.61 -10.28
C PHE A 121 3.62 9.60 -11.78
N MET A 122 3.95 8.49 -12.44
CA MET A 122 3.75 8.34 -13.88
C MET A 122 2.31 7.91 -14.15
N SER A 123 1.66 8.54 -15.14
CA SER A 123 0.37 8.04 -15.65
C SER A 123 0.56 6.67 -16.29
N ILE A 124 -0.27 5.71 -15.90
CA ILE A 124 -0.26 4.33 -16.36
C ILE A 124 -1.70 3.93 -16.65
N GLU A 125 -1.97 3.57 -17.89
CA GLU A 125 -3.27 3.06 -18.32
C GLU A 125 -3.26 1.53 -18.28
N PHE A 126 -4.22 0.94 -17.61
CA PHE A 126 -4.51 -0.50 -17.65
C PHE A 126 -5.77 -0.71 -18.46
N ARG A 127 -5.68 -1.50 -19.53
CA ARG A 127 -6.81 -1.82 -20.41
C ARG A 127 -7.09 -3.31 -20.31
N PHE A 128 -8.36 -3.65 -20.12
CA PHE A 128 -8.89 -5.02 -20.00
C PHE A 128 -10.00 -5.20 -21.06
N PRO A 129 -9.65 -5.51 -22.32
CA PRO A 129 -10.60 -5.50 -23.42
C PRO A 129 -11.76 -6.49 -23.27
N GLN A 130 -11.52 -7.67 -22.68
CA GLN A 130 -12.56 -8.69 -22.47
C GLN A 130 -13.63 -8.24 -21.47
N ALA A 131 -13.30 -7.31 -20.57
CA ALA A 131 -14.22 -6.74 -19.59
C ALA A 131 -14.72 -5.35 -20.00
N ASP A 132 -14.33 -4.85 -21.19
CA ASP A 132 -14.55 -3.46 -21.63
C ASP A 132 -14.21 -2.42 -20.55
N PHE A 133 -13.08 -2.64 -19.86
CA PHE A 133 -12.68 -1.83 -18.72
C PHE A 133 -11.31 -1.19 -18.96
N THR A 134 -11.20 0.11 -18.64
CA THR A 134 -9.93 0.85 -18.68
C THR A 134 -9.78 1.64 -17.39
N SER A 135 -8.58 1.61 -16.82
CA SER A 135 -8.22 2.27 -15.58
C SER A 135 -6.98 3.13 -15.79
N LEU A 136 -6.97 4.33 -15.21
CA LEU A 136 -5.82 5.23 -15.22
C LEU A 136 -5.28 5.41 -13.80
N GLN A 137 -4.03 4.98 -13.59
CA GLN A 137 -3.32 5.10 -12.33
C GLN A 137 -2.16 6.09 -12.45
N TYR A 138 -1.83 6.74 -11.35
CA TYR A 138 -0.61 7.54 -11.22
C TYR A 138 0.25 6.87 -10.16
N LEU A 139 1.30 6.17 -10.61
CA LEU A 139 2.14 5.35 -9.73
C LEU A 139 3.59 5.83 -9.77
N GLN A 140 4.20 5.86 -8.60
CA GLN A 140 5.64 5.97 -8.47
C GLN A 140 6.19 4.58 -8.18
N THR A 141 6.93 4.01 -9.12
CA THR A 141 7.47 2.65 -8.97
C THR A 141 8.95 2.69 -8.62
N SER A 142 9.36 1.84 -7.69
CA SER A 142 10.75 1.62 -7.26
C SER A 142 11.02 0.12 -7.16
N TRP A 143 12.24 -0.32 -7.44
CA TRP A 143 12.62 -1.73 -7.33
C TRP A 143 14.13 -1.82 -7.06
N LYS A 144 14.55 -2.91 -6.44
CA LYS A 144 15.97 -3.22 -6.25
C LYS A 144 16.24 -4.68 -6.54
N GLY A 145 17.31 -4.93 -7.31
CA GLY A 145 17.81 -6.26 -7.60
C GLY A 145 17.20 -6.96 -8.81
N LEU A 146 16.05 -6.53 -9.34
CA LEU A 146 15.54 -7.08 -10.60
C LEU A 146 16.44 -6.65 -11.78
N GLU A 147 16.74 -7.60 -12.66
CA GLU A 147 17.58 -7.41 -13.83
C GLU A 147 16.79 -6.84 -15.01
N SER A 148 17.51 -6.29 -15.98
CA SER A 148 16.90 -5.84 -17.24
C SER A 148 16.33 -7.03 -18.01
N GLY A 149 15.00 -7.13 -18.07
CA GLY A 149 14.31 -8.24 -18.77
C GLY A 149 13.70 -9.29 -17.85
N ASP A 150 13.71 -9.07 -16.52
CA ASP A 150 12.86 -9.84 -15.62
C ASP A 150 11.38 -9.62 -15.97
N THR A 151 10.65 -10.73 -16.13
CA THR A 151 9.26 -10.80 -16.59
C THR A 151 8.55 -11.86 -15.77
N LEU A 152 7.22 -11.77 -15.62
CA LEU A 152 6.48 -12.78 -14.87
C LEU A 152 6.58 -14.17 -15.49
N TYR A 153 6.66 -14.24 -16.81
CA TYR A 153 6.72 -15.47 -17.58
C TYR A 153 7.83 -15.37 -18.63
N THR A 154 8.54 -16.48 -18.83
CA THR A 154 9.50 -16.62 -19.93
C THR A 154 8.79 -16.56 -21.29
N LYS A 155 9.56 -16.51 -22.38
CA LYS A 155 9.00 -16.57 -23.74
C LYS A 155 8.28 -17.88 -24.01
N GLU A 156 8.65 -18.93 -23.27
CA GLU A 156 8.08 -20.26 -23.32
C GLU A 156 6.84 -20.41 -22.42
N GLY A 157 6.42 -19.35 -21.73
CA GLY A 157 5.24 -19.34 -20.86
C GLY A 157 5.47 -19.90 -19.47
N THR A 158 6.71 -20.26 -19.10
CA THR A 158 7.00 -20.77 -17.76
C THR A 158 7.09 -19.61 -16.77
N PRO A 159 6.45 -19.68 -15.58
CA PRO A 159 6.62 -18.68 -14.54
C PRO A 159 8.09 -18.46 -14.17
N THR A 160 8.53 -17.20 -14.13
CA THR A 160 9.88 -16.81 -13.69
C THR A 160 9.99 -16.78 -12.16
N PHE A 161 8.87 -16.58 -11.49
CA PHE A 161 8.74 -16.57 -10.04
C PHE A 161 7.84 -17.71 -9.62
N GLU A 162 8.21 -18.42 -8.55
CA GLU A 162 7.38 -19.49 -7.98
C GLU A 162 6.13 -18.92 -7.28
N GLU A 163 6.27 -17.71 -6.74
CA GLU A 163 5.23 -17.02 -5.99
C GLU A 163 5.24 -15.53 -6.31
N VAL A 164 4.04 -14.99 -6.51
CA VAL A 164 3.79 -13.56 -6.59
C VAL A 164 2.82 -13.19 -5.49
N SER A 165 3.17 -12.16 -4.73
CA SER A 165 2.30 -11.61 -3.69
C SER A 165 2.16 -10.10 -3.85
N ILE A 166 0.99 -9.59 -3.52
CA ILE A 166 0.75 -8.16 -3.35
C ILE A 166 0.63 -7.88 -1.86
N VAL A 167 1.33 -6.87 -1.37
CA VAL A 167 1.21 -6.40 0.02
C VAL A 167 0.75 -4.94 0.03
N SER A 168 -0.21 -4.62 0.90
CA SER A 168 -0.77 -3.28 1.08
C SER A 168 -1.32 -3.17 2.49
N GLY A 169 -1.66 -1.98 2.97
CA GLY A 169 -2.28 -1.80 4.28
C GLY A 169 -2.86 -0.40 4.40
N VAL A 170 -3.87 -0.21 5.24
CA VAL A 170 -4.43 1.12 5.52
C VAL A 170 -4.30 1.39 7.02
N CYS A 171 -3.78 2.56 7.38
CA CYS A 171 -3.78 2.98 8.78
C CYS A 171 -5.22 3.18 9.25
N LEU A 172 -5.51 2.69 10.45
CA LEU A 172 -6.80 2.92 11.09
C LEU A 172 -6.80 4.25 11.83
N PHE A 173 -7.98 4.86 11.87
CA PHE A 173 -8.20 6.15 12.52
C PHE A 173 -7.25 7.24 12.00
N ASN A 174 -7.28 8.38 12.67
CA ASN A 174 -6.23 9.38 12.54
C ASN A 174 -5.53 9.57 13.87
N ALA A 175 -4.31 10.14 13.82
CA ALA A 175 -3.49 10.32 15.01
C ALA A 175 -4.21 11.13 16.11
N ARG A 176 -4.98 12.13 15.72
CA ARG A 176 -5.73 12.99 16.65
C ARG A 176 -6.86 12.26 17.36
N LEU A 177 -7.59 11.39 16.65
CA LEU A 177 -8.66 10.58 17.22
C LEU A 177 -8.10 9.56 18.22
N LEU A 178 -6.97 8.91 17.88
CA LEU A 178 -6.26 8.02 18.79
C LEU A 178 -5.76 8.77 20.05
N GLU A 179 -5.17 9.94 19.88
CA GLU A 179 -4.72 10.80 20.99
C GLU A 179 -5.90 11.21 21.89
N MET A 180 -6.97 11.74 21.31
CA MET A 180 -8.16 12.16 22.05
C MET A 180 -8.82 10.99 22.80
N SER A 181 -8.89 9.81 22.17
CA SER A 181 -9.44 8.61 22.81
C SER A 181 -8.61 8.10 23.98
N THR A 182 -7.33 8.45 24.07
CA THR A 182 -6.46 8.06 25.18
C THR A 182 -6.26 9.19 26.21
N THR A 183 -6.87 10.35 25.96
CA THR A 183 -6.79 11.54 26.83
C THR A 183 -8.17 12.21 26.96
N CYS A 184 -9.15 11.50 27.52
CA CYS A 184 -10.48 12.06 27.74
C CYS A 184 -10.40 13.30 28.64
N PRO A 185 -10.75 14.51 28.15
CA PRO A 185 -10.63 15.73 28.96
C PRO A 185 -11.54 15.72 30.20
N LYS A 186 -12.64 14.95 30.14
CA LYS A 186 -13.68 14.90 31.19
C LYS A 186 -13.29 13.97 32.34
N SER A 187 -12.76 12.78 32.04
CA SER A 187 -12.40 11.78 33.05
C SER A 187 -10.90 11.74 33.36
N GLY A 188 -10.06 12.31 32.48
CA GLY A 188 -8.61 12.10 32.49
C GLY A 188 -8.18 10.71 32.01
N GLY A 189 -9.15 9.82 31.74
CA GLY A 189 -8.93 8.43 31.34
C GLY A 189 -9.09 8.20 29.84
N VAL A 190 -9.50 6.99 29.48
CA VAL A 190 -9.66 6.52 28.10
C VAL A 190 -11.13 6.69 27.68
N ASP A 191 -11.36 7.22 26.48
CA ASP A 191 -12.68 7.39 25.87
C ASP A 191 -12.91 6.32 24.79
N VAL A 192 -13.44 5.17 25.23
CA VAL A 192 -13.71 4.02 24.34
C VAL A 192 -14.86 4.32 23.39
N ASP A 193 -15.88 5.06 23.85
CA ASP A 193 -17.07 5.39 23.06
C ASP A 193 -16.71 6.27 21.86
N LEU A 194 -15.74 7.18 22.03
CA LEU A 194 -15.21 7.98 20.93
C LEU A 194 -14.64 7.11 19.81
N LEU A 195 -13.93 6.02 20.11
CA LEU A 195 -13.45 5.11 19.07
C LEU A 195 -14.59 4.31 18.45
N LYS A 196 -15.46 3.71 19.27
CA LYS A 196 -16.56 2.85 18.81
C LYS A 196 -17.57 3.55 17.93
N SER A 197 -17.86 4.83 18.23
CA SER A 197 -18.82 5.65 17.49
C SER A 197 -18.20 6.42 16.33
N SER A 198 -16.88 6.36 16.14
CA SER A 198 -16.21 7.09 15.07
C SER A 198 -16.58 6.54 13.69
N THR A 199 -16.99 7.44 12.81
CA THR A 199 -17.12 7.13 11.38
C THR A 199 -15.75 6.98 10.73
N PRO A 200 -15.65 6.39 9.52
CA PRO A 200 -14.43 6.35 8.72
C PRO A 200 -13.76 7.71 8.56
N THR A 201 -12.43 7.75 8.67
CA THR A 201 -11.67 8.98 8.41
C THR A 201 -11.45 9.20 6.92
N TYR A 202 -11.00 10.41 6.55
CA TYR A 202 -10.68 10.70 5.15
C TYR A 202 -9.53 9.82 4.67
N ASN A 203 -8.53 9.57 5.53
CA ASN A 203 -7.42 8.67 5.21
C ASN A 203 -7.91 7.26 4.90
N GLU A 204 -8.78 6.68 5.72
CA GLU A 204 -9.28 5.32 5.52
C GLU A 204 -10.04 5.20 4.19
N LEU A 205 -10.96 6.12 3.91
CA LEU A 205 -11.81 6.03 2.72
C LEU A 205 -11.09 6.41 1.42
N ASP A 206 -10.30 7.49 1.40
CA ASP A 206 -9.48 7.85 0.24
C ASP A 206 -8.53 6.71 -0.12
N TYR A 207 -7.85 6.17 0.89
CA TYR A 207 -6.87 5.12 0.68
C TYR A 207 -7.53 3.86 0.13
N ILE A 208 -8.62 3.37 0.72
CA ILE A 208 -9.31 2.18 0.21
C ILE A 208 -9.76 2.40 -1.23
N ALA A 209 -10.42 3.52 -1.54
CA ALA A 209 -10.89 3.79 -2.90
C ALA A 209 -9.75 3.78 -3.93
N ARG A 210 -8.63 4.40 -3.57
CA ARG A 210 -7.46 4.56 -4.43
C ARG A 210 -6.62 3.30 -4.57
N ALA A 211 -6.19 2.73 -3.44
CA ALA A 211 -5.30 1.58 -3.40
C ALA A 211 -5.99 0.32 -3.90
N SER A 212 -7.28 0.10 -3.58
CA SER A 212 -8.01 -1.08 -4.06
C SER A 212 -8.05 -1.15 -5.59
N SER A 213 -8.26 -0.02 -6.26
CA SER A 213 -8.23 0.04 -7.73
C SER A 213 -6.85 -0.29 -8.29
N ALA A 214 -5.78 0.28 -7.73
CA ALA A 214 -4.42 0.00 -8.18
C ALA A 214 -3.99 -1.46 -7.91
N ILE A 215 -4.38 -2.01 -6.76
CA ILE A 215 -4.19 -3.44 -6.44
C ILE A 215 -4.93 -4.30 -7.47
N ALA A 216 -6.21 -4.00 -7.74
CA ALA A 216 -7.00 -4.75 -8.71
C ALA A 216 -6.41 -4.69 -10.13
N ASP A 217 -5.85 -3.54 -10.55
CA ASP A 217 -5.16 -3.39 -11.84
C ASP A 217 -3.95 -4.33 -11.94
N VAL A 218 -3.06 -4.29 -10.95
CA VAL A 218 -1.84 -5.12 -10.91
C VAL A 218 -2.18 -6.60 -10.76
N ALA A 219 -3.15 -6.93 -9.89
CA ALA A 219 -3.59 -8.29 -9.63
C ALA A 219 -4.26 -8.92 -10.87
N ALA A 220 -5.19 -8.22 -11.51
CA ALA A 220 -5.86 -8.71 -12.71
C ALA A 220 -4.87 -8.95 -13.85
N MET A 221 -3.90 -8.06 -14.06
CA MET A 221 -2.82 -8.29 -15.03
C MET A 221 -2.06 -9.58 -14.73
N ASN A 222 -1.71 -9.83 -13.47
CA ASN A 222 -0.98 -11.04 -13.08
C ASN A 222 -1.82 -12.31 -13.31
N ILE A 223 -3.07 -12.31 -12.84
CA ILE A 223 -4.00 -13.42 -12.96
C ILE A 223 -4.28 -13.77 -14.42
N LEU A 224 -4.60 -12.78 -15.26
CA LEU A 224 -4.87 -13.02 -16.69
C LEU A 224 -3.65 -13.59 -17.39
N ARG A 225 -2.43 -13.17 -17.04
CA ARG A 225 -1.21 -13.78 -17.57
C ARG A 225 -1.04 -15.21 -17.10
N ALA A 226 -1.34 -15.50 -15.83
CA ALA A 226 -1.32 -16.86 -15.31
C ALA A 226 -2.26 -17.78 -16.07
N CYS A 227 -3.47 -17.31 -16.40
CA CYS A 227 -4.46 -18.01 -17.20
C CYS A 227 -4.02 -18.17 -18.66
N GLU A 228 -3.51 -17.11 -19.30
CA GLU A 228 -3.03 -17.14 -20.69
C GLU A 228 -1.87 -18.13 -20.90
N GLN A 229 -1.08 -18.38 -19.86
CA GLN A 229 0.05 -19.33 -19.88
C GLN A 229 -0.29 -20.69 -19.27
N ASP A 230 -1.54 -20.93 -18.86
CA ASP A 230 -1.99 -22.16 -18.18
C ASP A 230 -1.08 -22.58 -17.01
N SER A 231 -0.58 -21.59 -16.27
CA SER A 231 0.45 -21.82 -15.25
C SER A 231 -0.10 -22.33 -13.92
N GLY A 232 -1.41 -22.18 -13.69
CA GLY A 232 -2.05 -22.44 -12.39
C GLY A 232 -1.51 -21.58 -11.24
N GLN A 233 -0.67 -20.58 -11.50
CA GLN A 233 -0.07 -19.75 -10.46
C GLN A 233 -1.16 -18.89 -9.80
N ARG A 234 -1.36 -19.11 -8.50
CA ARG A 234 -2.30 -18.33 -7.68
C ARG A 234 -1.61 -17.10 -7.10
N LEU A 235 -2.28 -15.95 -7.17
CA LEU A 235 -1.81 -14.69 -6.57
C LEU A 235 -2.24 -14.59 -5.10
N THR A 236 -1.34 -14.18 -4.22
CA THR A 236 -1.68 -13.87 -2.81
C THR A 236 -1.70 -12.36 -2.59
N ILE A 237 -2.82 -11.80 -2.14
CA ILE A 237 -2.95 -10.40 -1.72
C ILE A 237 -3.04 -10.38 -0.20
N LYS A 238 -2.14 -9.66 0.45
CA LYS A 238 -2.07 -9.54 1.90
C LYS A 238 -2.27 -8.09 2.32
N LEU A 239 -3.27 -7.88 3.17
CA LEU A 239 -3.60 -6.60 3.77
C LEU A 239 -3.06 -6.55 5.19
N ASP A 240 -2.01 -5.74 5.39
CA ASP A 240 -1.42 -5.46 6.69
C ASP A 240 -2.17 -4.31 7.37
N ILE A 241 -3.30 -4.66 7.99
CA ILE A 241 -4.14 -3.72 8.73
C ILE A 241 -3.62 -3.67 10.17
N PRO A 242 -3.34 -2.49 10.72
CA PRO A 242 -2.79 -2.40 12.06
C PRO A 242 -3.85 -2.66 13.14
N SER A 243 -3.48 -3.45 14.14
CA SER A 243 -4.27 -3.70 15.35
C SER A 243 -3.46 -3.38 16.60
N TRP A 244 -2.75 -4.37 17.14
CA TRP A 244 -1.94 -4.26 18.35
C TRP A 244 -0.82 -3.21 18.27
N HIS A 245 -0.45 -2.80 17.05
CA HIS A 245 0.48 -1.69 16.80
C HIS A 245 0.08 -0.41 17.58
N TYR A 246 -1.22 -0.19 17.82
CA TYR A 246 -1.73 0.94 18.59
C TYR A 246 -1.78 0.72 20.12
N PHE A 247 -1.61 -0.52 20.58
CA PHE A 247 -1.80 -0.87 22.00
C PHE A 247 -0.76 -0.22 22.91
N HIS A 248 0.42 0.11 22.39
CA HIS A 248 1.45 0.81 23.16
C HIS A 248 0.95 2.15 23.74
N THR A 249 0.05 2.85 23.03
CA THR A 249 -0.49 4.15 23.44
C THR A 249 -1.30 4.00 24.72
N VAL A 250 -2.24 3.05 24.75
CA VAL A 250 -3.08 2.79 25.92
C VAL A 250 -2.33 2.04 27.02
N ALA A 251 -1.38 1.16 26.69
CA ALA A 251 -0.53 0.48 27.66
C ALA A 251 0.32 1.49 28.47
N THR A 252 0.80 2.56 27.84
CA THR A 252 1.54 3.64 28.53
C THR A 252 0.66 4.34 29.57
N LYS A 253 -0.63 4.54 29.26
CA LYS A 253 -1.62 5.11 30.19
C LYS A 253 -1.93 4.18 31.35
N PHE A 254 -2.04 2.89 31.08
CA PHE A 254 -2.21 1.85 32.10
C PHE A 254 -1.04 1.82 33.08
N VAL A 255 0.20 1.77 32.58
CA VAL A 255 1.43 1.80 33.40
C VAL A 255 1.49 3.04 34.28
N SER A 256 1.04 4.18 33.76
CA SER A 256 0.96 5.45 34.49
C SER A 256 -0.22 5.55 35.45
N LYS A 257 -1.02 4.48 35.61
CA LYS A 257 -2.24 4.40 36.43
C LYS A 257 -3.29 5.46 36.09
N GLN A 258 -3.36 5.86 34.82
CA GLN A 258 -4.33 6.86 34.32
C GLN A 258 -5.64 6.24 33.82
N CYS A 259 -5.71 4.91 33.75
CA CYS A 259 -6.89 4.14 33.36
C CYS A 259 -6.85 2.74 33.98
N SER A 260 -8.00 2.11 34.10
CA SER A 260 -8.15 0.72 34.56
C SER A 260 -7.80 -0.29 33.47
N ASN A 261 -7.46 -1.51 33.86
CA ASN A 261 -7.29 -2.64 32.92
C ASN A 261 -8.54 -2.87 32.06
N THR A 262 -9.74 -2.72 32.64
CA THR A 262 -11.02 -2.91 31.92
C THR A 262 -11.18 -1.88 30.80
N GLU A 263 -10.94 -0.60 31.08
CA GLU A 263 -11.01 0.47 30.05
C GLU A 263 -9.98 0.23 28.93
N VAL A 264 -8.78 -0.20 29.30
CA VAL A 264 -7.69 -0.49 28.36
C VAL A 264 -8.09 -1.63 27.42
N LEU A 265 -8.62 -2.74 27.96
CA LEU A 265 -9.04 -3.89 27.15
C LEU A 265 -10.20 -3.54 26.22
N GLN A 266 -11.19 -2.78 26.71
CA GLN A 266 -12.29 -2.30 25.87
C GLN A 266 -11.82 -1.37 24.74
N TRP A 267 -10.78 -0.56 24.99
CA TRP A 267 -10.15 0.26 23.95
C TRP A 267 -9.43 -0.60 22.92
N MET A 268 -8.67 -1.62 23.36
CA MET A 268 -8.02 -2.59 22.47
C MET A 268 -9.06 -3.33 21.61
N ASP A 269 -10.19 -3.72 22.19
CA ASP A 269 -11.31 -4.36 21.47
C ASP A 269 -11.92 -3.43 20.41
N ALA A 270 -12.04 -2.13 20.69
CA ALA A 270 -12.53 -1.16 19.71
C ALA A 270 -11.57 -1.02 18.51
N VAL A 271 -10.25 -1.05 18.75
CA VAL A 271 -9.24 -1.06 17.68
C VAL A 271 -9.33 -2.35 16.86
N ASP A 272 -9.45 -3.51 17.51
CA ASP A 272 -9.58 -4.80 16.83
C ASP A 272 -10.88 -4.90 16.03
N GLN A 273 -11.97 -4.34 16.54
CA GLN A 273 -13.22 -4.23 15.81
C GLN A 273 -13.04 -3.36 14.55
N ARG A 274 -12.38 -2.20 14.67
CA ARG A 274 -12.10 -1.32 13.52
C ARG A 274 -11.20 -1.99 12.49
N HIS A 275 -10.20 -2.75 12.93
CA HIS A 275 -9.34 -3.57 12.07
C HIS A 275 -10.17 -4.49 11.17
N ASP A 276 -11.12 -5.21 11.75
CA ASP A 276 -11.98 -6.12 11.00
C ASP A 276 -12.89 -5.38 10.04
N GLN A 277 -13.48 -4.27 10.50
CA GLN A 277 -14.41 -3.46 9.72
C GLN A 277 -13.76 -2.86 8.46
N ILE A 278 -12.63 -2.20 8.65
CA ILE A 278 -11.87 -1.56 7.57
C ILE A 278 -11.21 -2.61 6.69
N GLY A 279 -10.65 -3.67 7.28
CA GLY A 279 -10.05 -4.77 6.55
C GLY A 279 -11.05 -5.46 5.63
N GLN A 280 -12.23 -5.81 6.14
CA GLN A 280 -13.30 -6.44 5.33
C GLN A 280 -13.78 -5.50 4.22
N THR A 281 -13.97 -4.21 4.51
CA THR A 281 -14.31 -3.20 3.49
C THR A 281 -13.25 -3.14 2.39
N PHE A 282 -11.97 -3.20 2.75
CA PHE A 282 -10.87 -3.15 1.79
C PHE A 282 -10.80 -4.44 0.94
N VAL A 283 -11.04 -5.60 1.54
CA VAL A 283 -11.18 -6.88 0.82
C VAL A 283 -12.29 -6.79 -0.23
N GLU A 284 -13.48 -6.32 0.14
CA GLU A 284 -14.61 -6.19 -0.78
C GLU A 284 -14.33 -5.19 -1.91
N ALA A 285 -13.68 -4.07 -1.60
CA ALA A 285 -13.26 -3.10 -2.61
C ALA A 285 -12.31 -3.71 -3.65
N ILE A 286 -11.36 -4.56 -3.22
CA ILE A 286 -10.45 -5.26 -4.13
C ILE A 286 -11.21 -6.32 -4.95
N ARG A 287 -12.09 -7.12 -4.34
CA ARG A 287 -12.89 -8.13 -5.05
C ARG A 287 -13.75 -7.50 -6.13
N TYR A 288 -14.48 -6.44 -5.78
CA TYR A 288 -15.28 -5.68 -6.71
C TYR A 288 -14.41 -5.08 -7.84
N GLY A 289 -13.24 -4.54 -7.51
CA GLY A 289 -12.28 -4.07 -8.51
C GLY A 289 -11.82 -5.18 -9.47
N LEU A 290 -11.55 -6.37 -8.95
CA LEU A 290 -11.16 -7.54 -9.75
C LEU A 290 -12.30 -7.99 -10.68
N GLU A 291 -13.54 -8.02 -10.20
CA GLU A 291 -14.72 -8.35 -11.01
C GLU A 291 -14.91 -7.38 -12.18
N GLN A 292 -14.72 -6.07 -11.95
CA GLN A 292 -14.78 -5.06 -13.02
C GLN A 292 -13.75 -5.30 -14.14
N ARG A 293 -12.68 -6.04 -13.85
CA ARG A 293 -11.60 -6.38 -14.79
C ARG A 293 -11.76 -7.79 -15.38
N GLY A 294 -12.91 -8.43 -15.14
CA GLY A 294 -13.27 -9.76 -15.66
C GLY A 294 -12.79 -10.93 -14.79
N ILE A 295 -12.32 -10.67 -13.57
CA ILE A 295 -11.84 -11.71 -12.65
C ILE A 295 -12.97 -12.10 -11.68
N HIS A 296 -13.77 -13.09 -12.08
CA HIS A 296 -14.89 -13.59 -11.28
C HIS A 296 -14.52 -14.84 -10.46
N ASP A 297 -13.46 -15.53 -10.85
CA ASP A 297 -13.03 -16.76 -10.19
C ASP A 297 -12.10 -16.48 -9.00
N SER A 298 -12.54 -16.89 -7.81
CA SER A 298 -11.76 -16.77 -6.57
C SER A 298 -10.70 -17.85 -6.39
N THR A 299 -10.63 -18.86 -7.27
CA THR A 299 -9.56 -19.87 -7.19
C THR A 299 -8.22 -19.32 -7.66
N SER A 300 -8.24 -18.30 -8.52
CA SER A 300 -7.04 -17.66 -9.09
C SER A 300 -6.30 -16.73 -8.13
N TYR A 301 -6.90 -16.34 -6.99
CA TYR A 301 -6.27 -15.47 -6.01
C TYR A 301 -6.73 -15.75 -4.58
N GLY A 302 -5.97 -15.29 -3.59
CA GLY A 302 -6.39 -15.30 -2.18
C GLY A 302 -6.18 -13.90 -1.60
N ILE A 303 -7.14 -13.39 -0.84
CA ILE A 303 -6.99 -12.15 -0.09
C ILE A 303 -7.00 -12.49 1.38
N GLY A 304 -5.90 -12.18 2.07
CA GLY A 304 -5.75 -12.38 3.51
C GLY A 304 -5.49 -11.06 4.22
N MET A 305 -5.94 -10.97 5.46
CA MET A 305 -5.61 -9.87 6.38
C MET A 305 -4.65 -10.37 7.45
N THR A 306 -3.84 -9.48 8.00
CA THR A 306 -3.05 -9.77 9.20
C THR A 306 -3.94 -10.14 10.37
N SER A 307 -3.43 -11.01 11.25
CA SER A 307 -4.19 -11.44 12.42
C SER A 307 -4.08 -10.41 13.55
N ARG A 308 -5.23 -10.05 14.11
CA ARG A 308 -5.33 -9.28 15.37
C ARG A 308 -4.92 -10.08 16.61
N THR A 309 -4.91 -11.40 16.54
CA THR A 309 -4.57 -12.32 17.65
C THR A 309 -3.21 -12.98 17.44
N ASN A 310 -2.23 -12.24 16.94
CA ASN A 310 -0.85 -12.75 16.89
C ASN A 310 -0.21 -12.78 18.30
N THR A 311 0.94 -13.43 18.42
CA THR A 311 1.66 -13.64 19.68
C THR A 311 1.88 -12.36 20.48
N ALA A 312 2.27 -11.25 19.82
CA ALA A 312 2.48 -9.97 20.49
C ALA A 312 1.18 -9.41 21.06
N ALA A 313 0.10 -9.43 20.27
CA ALA A 313 -1.22 -8.97 20.70
C ALA A 313 -1.74 -9.74 21.91
N ILE A 314 -1.62 -11.08 21.89
CA ILE A 314 -2.04 -11.97 22.99
C ILE A 314 -1.29 -11.62 24.27
N LEU A 315 0.04 -11.54 24.20
CA LEU A 315 0.85 -11.27 25.40
C LEU A 315 0.62 -9.89 26.00
N ILE A 316 0.40 -8.87 25.15
CA ILE A 316 0.05 -7.54 25.63
C ILE A 316 -1.29 -7.58 26.36
N ARG A 317 -2.32 -8.19 25.76
CA ARG A 317 -3.66 -8.31 26.38
C ARG A 317 -3.60 -9.09 27.69
N THR A 318 -2.96 -10.26 27.69
CA THR A 318 -2.81 -11.10 28.88
C THR A 318 -2.09 -10.39 30.02
N ALA A 319 -1.04 -9.61 29.75
CA ALA A 319 -0.39 -8.82 30.79
C ALA A 319 -1.37 -7.80 31.41
N ILE A 320 -2.10 -7.05 30.58
CA ILE A 320 -3.08 -6.07 31.06
C ILE A 320 -4.24 -6.73 31.84
N GLU A 321 -4.73 -7.88 31.39
CA GLU A 321 -5.76 -8.66 32.09
C GLU A 321 -5.33 -9.03 33.52
N HIS A 322 -4.05 -9.38 33.70
CA HIS A 322 -3.45 -9.67 35.00
C HIS A 322 -2.95 -8.42 35.75
N GLU A 323 -3.27 -7.22 35.26
CA GLU A 323 -2.83 -5.93 35.82
C GLU A 323 -1.30 -5.74 35.82
N GLU A 324 -0.60 -6.38 34.90
CA GLU A 324 0.84 -6.32 34.74
C GLU A 324 1.27 -5.39 33.60
N VAL A 325 2.52 -4.94 33.64
CA VAL A 325 3.12 -4.15 32.56
C VAL A 325 3.55 -5.09 31.42
N PRO A 326 3.07 -4.90 30.17
CA PRO A 326 3.51 -5.72 29.05
C PRO A 326 5.03 -5.66 28.85
N SER A 327 5.69 -6.82 28.91
CA SER A 327 7.14 -6.92 28.78
C SER A 327 7.57 -7.13 27.33
N LEU A 328 8.39 -6.20 26.82
CA LEU A 328 8.99 -6.33 25.49
C LEU A 328 9.84 -7.60 25.37
N ASP A 329 10.63 -7.93 26.39
CA ASP A 329 11.51 -9.11 26.37
C ASP A 329 10.70 -10.41 26.32
N ALA A 330 9.58 -10.47 27.04
CA ALA A 330 8.68 -11.62 27.00
C ALA A 330 8.06 -11.80 25.61
N ILE A 331 7.63 -10.70 24.97
CA ILE A 331 7.06 -10.71 23.62
C ILE A 331 8.10 -11.17 22.60
N LEU A 332 9.33 -10.63 22.66
CA LEU A 332 10.41 -11.02 21.75
C LEU A 332 10.78 -12.50 21.92
N ALA A 333 10.87 -13.00 23.16
CA ALA A 333 11.16 -14.41 23.43
C ALA A 333 10.07 -15.36 22.88
N ALA A 334 8.80 -14.96 22.98
CA ALA A 334 7.69 -15.75 22.45
C ALA A 334 7.68 -15.73 20.91
N LEU A 335 7.88 -14.58 20.28
CA LEU A 335 8.01 -14.47 18.83
C LEU A 335 9.19 -15.31 18.29
N ASP A 336 10.32 -15.35 19.01
CA ASP A 336 11.47 -16.20 18.66
C ASP A 336 11.17 -17.71 18.79
N SER A 337 10.11 -18.08 19.52
CA SER A 337 9.68 -19.46 19.79
C SER A 337 8.53 -19.92 18.89
N GLU A 338 8.08 -19.10 17.94
CA GLU A 338 7.03 -19.49 16.99
C GLU A 338 7.49 -20.68 16.11
N GLU A 339 6.56 -21.61 15.86
CA GLU A 339 6.85 -22.87 15.16
C GLU A 339 7.41 -22.66 13.74
N ASP A 340 6.93 -21.64 13.03
CA ASP A 340 7.39 -21.33 11.67
C ASP A 340 8.81 -20.73 11.63
N GLY A 341 9.34 -20.30 12.80
CA GLY A 341 10.65 -19.66 12.95
C GLY A 341 10.89 -18.44 12.05
N CYS A 342 9.86 -17.88 11.42
CA CYS A 342 9.99 -16.78 10.46
C CYS A 342 10.48 -15.52 11.17
N TRP A 343 9.89 -15.20 12.32
CA TRP A 343 10.29 -14.05 13.12
C TRP A 343 11.76 -14.14 13.53
N LYS A 344 12.18 -15.26 14.12
CA LYS A 344 13.56 -15.48 14.53
C LYS A 344 14.56 -15.24 13.40
N ARG A 345 14.30 -15.87 12.24
CA ARG A 345 15.13 -15.72 11.02
C ARG A 345 15.17 -14.27 10.53
N PHE A 346 14.05 -13.54 10.63
CA PHE A 346 14.01 -12.11 10.33
C PHE A 346 14.84 -11.29 11.32
N TYR A 347 14.65 -11.51 12.61
CA TYR A 347 15.21 -10.72 13.69
C TYR A 347 16.73 -10.87 13.79
N GLU A 348 17.27 -12.04 13.45
CA GLU A 348 18.72 -12.29 13.30
C GLU A 348 19.36 -11.40 12.22
N MET A 349 18.61 -11.00 11.18
CA MET A 349 19.09 -10.10 10.14
C MET A 349 19.04 -8.62 10.54
N ILE A 350 18.42 -8.28 11.66
CA ILE A 350 18.32 -6.90 12.15
C ILE A 350 19.55 -6.55 13.01
N PRO A 351 20.32 -5.50 12.65
CA PRO A 351 21.47 -5.07 13.44
C PRO A 351 21.05 -4.72 14.87
N VAL A 352 21.90 -5.05 15.86
CA VAL A 352 21.61 -4.85 17.29
C VAL A 352 21.17 -3.42 17.59
N LYS A 353 21.84 -2.41 17.01
CA LYS A 353 21.52 -0.98 17.18
C LYS A 353 20.15 -0.55 16.64
N GLU A 354 19.51 -1.37 15.81
CA GLU A 354 18.20 -1.08 15.22
C GLU A 354 17.09 -2.00 15.75
N ARG A 355 17.39 -2.82 16.78
CA ARG A 355 16.42 -3.65 17.48
C ARG A 355 15.51 -2.78 18.36
N PRO A 356 14.24 -3.17 18.55
CA PRO A 356 13.29 -2.36 19.28
C PRO A 356 13.67 -2.27 20.76
N SER A 357 13.56 -1.07 21.33
CA SER A 357 13.73 -0.81 22.77
C SER A 357 12.41 -0.57 23.49
N ASN A 358 11.28 -0.55 22.77
CA ASN A 358 9.93 -0.41 23.31
C ASN A 358 8.88 -0.99 22.32
N LEU A 359 7.62 -1.03 22.74
CA LEU A 359 6.52 -1.60 21.94
C LEU A 359 6.22 -0.81 20.66
N ASP A 360 6.38 0.51 20.66
CA ASP A 360 6.20 1.35 19.47
C ASP A 360 7.23 1.00 18.38
N GLN A 361 8.51 0.90 18.76
CA GLN A 361 9.58 0.47 17.86
C GLN A 361 9.39 -0.97 17.38
N LEU A 362 8.86 -1.85 18.23
CA LEU A 362 8.50 -3.23 17.84
C LEU A 362 7.39 -3.20 16.80
N GLY A 363 6.34 -2.39 17.00
CA GLY A 363 5.26 -2.19 16.04
C GLY A 363 5.77 -1.75 14.68
N TYR A 364 6.64 -0.74 14.63
CA TYR A 364 7.28 -0.34 13.37
C TYR A 364 8.06 -1.47 12.69
N LEU A 365 8.86 -2.22 13.47
CA LEU A 365 9.65 -3.32 12.94
C LEU A 365 8.76 -4.47 12.44
N TYR A 366 7.59 -4.66 13.05
CA TYR A 366 6.65 -5.70 12.68
C TYR A 366 6.02 -5.46 11.29
N TYR A 367 5.73 -4.22 10.90
CA TYR A 367 5.33 -3.94 9.51
C TYR A 367 6.40 -4.36 8.50
N VAL A 368 7.68 -4.17 8.84
CA VAL A 368 8.79 -4.62 7.97
C VAL A 368 8.84 -6.14 7.89
N TYR A 369 8.62 -6.81 9.01
CA TYR A 369 8.50 -8.27 9.08
C TYR A 369 7.35 -8.76 8.20
N GLU A 370 6.15 -8.23 8.38
CA GLU A 370 4.96 -8.63 7.64
C GLU A 370 5.09 -8.39 6.13
N ALA A 371 5.76 -7.31 5.71
CA ALA A 371 6.07 -7.02 4.31
C ALA A 371 7.03 -8.03 3.66
N ILE A 372 7.95 -8.64 4.42
CA ILE A 372 8.89 -9.63 3.88
C ILE A 372 8.57 -11.07 4.24
N ARG A 373 7.59 -11.32 5.13
CA ARG A 373 7.20 -12.65 5.60
C ARG A 373 7.00 -13.69 4.48
N PRO A 374 6.44 -13.34 3.29
CA PRO A 374 6.38 -14.26 2.15
C PRO A 374 7.74 -14.81 1.71
N SER A 375 8.84 -14.12 2.00
CA SER A 375 10.22 -14.53 1.69
C SER A 375 10.80 -15.52 2.72
N LEU A 376 10.19 -15.61 3.90
CA LEU A 376 10.71 -16.37 5.04
C LEU A 376 10.00 -17.70 5.19
N ALA A 377 8.72 -17.79 4.81
CA ALA A 377 7.96 -19.03 4.87
C ALA A 377 8.63 -20.12 4.03
N GLU A 378 8.96 -21.23 4.68
CA GLU A 378 9.43 -22.45 4.00
C GLU A 378 8.21 -23.16 3.43
N ARG A 379 8.24 -23.46 2.12
CA ARG A 379 7.28 -24.37 1.53
C ARG A 379 7.96 -25.72 1.32
N PRO A 380 7.21 -26.84 1.44
CA PRO A 380 7.66 -28.08 0.86
C PRO A 380 7.97 -27.83 -0.61
N ALA A 381 9.13 -28.30 -1.08
CA ALA A 381 9.50 -28.22 -2.49
C ALA A 381 8.32 -28.72 -3.34
N PRO A 382 7.93 -28.02 -4.42
CA PRO A 382 6.83 -28.49 -5.25
C PRO A 382 7.14 -29.92 -5.69
N VAL A 383 6.25 -30.84 -5.31
CA VAL A 383 6.29 -32.23 -5.74
C VAL A 383 6.37 -32.20 -7.26
N PRO A 384 7.37 -32.81 -7.90
CA PRO A 384 7.44 -32.83 -9.35
C PRO A 384 6.12 -33.38 -9.86
N LEU A 385 5.36 -32.56 -10.59
CA LEU A 385 4.25 -33.04 -11.38
C LEU A 385 4.80 -34.24 -12.17
N GLU A 386 4.21 -35.42 -11.97
CA GLU A 386 4.36 -36.56 -12.86
C GLU A 386 3.79 -36.12 -14.21
N SER A 387 4.55 -35.32 -14.95
CA SER A 387 4.13 -34.83 -16.24
C SER A 387 4.26 -36.01 -17.20
N ASP A 388 3.10 -36.53 -17.59
CA ASP A 388 2.92 -37.40 -18.74
C ASP A 388 3.89 -37.02 -19.86
N GLN A 389 4.63 -38.03 -20.33
CA GLN A 389 5.64 -37.90 -21.35
C GLN A 389 5.03 -37.45 -22.68
N THR A 390 4.75 -36.17 -22.86
CA THR A 390 4.49 -35.64 -24.20
C THR A 390 4.82 -34.16 -24.31
N LYS A 391 5.65 -33.86 -25.32
CA LYS A 391 5.98 -32.53 -25.88
C LYS A 391 7.09 -31.75 -25.16
N LYS A 392 8.30 -32.18 -25.54
CA LYS A 392 9.59 -31.48 -25.52
C LYS A 392 9.47 -29.97 -25.82
N ALA A 393 9.56 -29.14 -24.78
CA ALA A 393 10.21 -27.84 -24.87
C ALA A 393 11.63 -28.01 -24.30
N ASN A 394 12.62 -28.11 -25.20
CA ASN A 394 14.03 -28.32 -24.87
C ASN A 394 14.71 -27.06 -24.30
N LEU A 395 14.13 -26.43 -23.28
CA LEU A 395 14.95 -25.65 -22.37
C LEU A 395 15.72 -26.65 -21.51
N SER A 396 17.04 -26.67 -21.70
CA SER A 396 17.91 -27.64 -21.04
C SER A 396 17.59 -27.69 -19.54
N LYS A 397 17.13 -28.85 -19.06
CA LYS A 397 16.89 -29.10 -17.62
C LYS A 397 18.10 -28.72 -16.75
N LYS A 398 19.30 -28.62 -17.33
CA LYS A 398 20.53 -28.14 -16.68
C LYS A 398 20.53 -26.64 -16.36
N ALA A 399 19.90 -25.79 -17.16
CA ALA A 399 19.85 -24.35 -16.90
C ALA A 399 18.84 -24.00 -15.81
N LEU A 400 17.65 -24.64 -15.81
CA LEU A 400 16.65 -24.44 -14.76
C LEU A 400 17.11 -25.00 -13.41
N LYS A 401 17.80 -26.16 -13.39
CA LYS A 401 18.34 -26.77 -12.16
C LYS A 401 19.36 -25.89 -11.42
N LYS A 402 19.92 -24.84 -12.04
CA LYS A 402 20.90 -23.95 -11.40
C LYS A 402 20.30 -22.66 -10.84
N ARG A 403 19.11 -22.25 -11.28
CA ARG A 403 18.51 -21.02 -10.75
C ARG A 403 17.77 -21.34 -9.46
N LYS A 404 18.14 -20.61 -8.39
CA LYS A 404 17.41 -20.67 -7.12
C LYS A 404 15.94 -20.29 -7.37
N PRO A 405 14.99 -20.84 -6.60
CA PRO A 405 13.60 -20.39 -6.65
C PRO A 405 13.52 -18.88 -6.43
N ARG A 406 12.67 -18.18 -7.17
CA ARG A 406 12.52 -16.73 -7.11
C ARG A 406 11.12 -16.38 -6.65
N ARG A 407 10.97 -15.42 -5.74
CA ARG A 407 9.68 -14.90 -5.27
C ARG A 407 9.57 -13.42 -5.58
N LEU A 408 8.35 -12.96 -5.86
CA LEU A 408 8.05 -11.57 -6.12
C LEU A 408 7.03 -11.05 -5.11
N ILE A 409 7.36 -9.92 -4.50
CA ILE A 409 6.46 -9.12 -3.69
C ILE A 409 6.25 -7.81 -4.44
N ILE A 410 4.99 -7.42 -4.64
CA ILE A 410 4.62 -6.12 -5.18
C ILE A 410 3.91 -5.36 -4.06
N SER A 411 4.53 -4.32 -3.51
CA SER A 411 3.80 -3.44 -2.60
C SER A 411 3.00 -2.41 -3.38
N VAL A 412 1.75 -2.18 -2.96
CA VAL A 412 0.90 -1.11 -3.47
C VAL A 412 0.46 -0.28 -2.28
N ASP A 413 1.05 0.88 -2.08
CA ASP A 413 0.85 1.67 -0.85
C ASP A 413 1.04 3.18 -1.04
N ASP A 414 0.88 3.97 0.01
CA ASP A 414 1.25 5.37 0.02
C ASP A 414 2.77 5.53 0.07
N SER A 415 3.27 6.58 -0.57
CA SER A 415 4.67 7.04 -0.51
C SER A 415 5.15 7.24 0.95
N ALA A 416 4.24 7.52 1.88
CA ALA A 416 4.50 7.65 3.31
C ALA A 416 5.05 6.34 3.95
N GLU A 417 4.71 5.19 3.38
CA GLU A 417 5.14 3.86 3.85
C GLU A 417 6.45 3.40 3.21
N ARG A 418 7.06 4.25 2.37
CA ARG A 418 8.38 4.00 1.77
C ARG A 418 9.45 3.63 2.78
N ARG A 419 9.38 4.12 4.03
CA ARG A 419 10.31 3.76 5.10
C ARG A 419 10.27 2.26 5.44
N ILE A 420 9.08 1.65 5.44
CA ILE A 420 8.88 0.22 5.72
C ILE A 420 9.53 -0.57 4.58
N TYR A 421 9.13 -0.27 3.34
CA TYR A 421 9.62 -1.01 2.17
C TYR A 421 11.10 -0.81 1.88
N SER A 422 11.63 0.40 2.10
CA SER A 422 13.07 0.65 2.00
C SER A 422 13.87 -0.16 3.02
N ARG A 423 13.32 -0.37 4.23
CA ARG A 423 13.92 -1.25 5.23
C ARG A 423 13.76 -2.72 4.85
N ALA A 424 12.59 -3.12 4.34
CA ALA A 424 12.35 -4.45 3.79
C ALA A 424 13.36 -4.80 2.69
N GLN A 425 13.62 -3.90 1.74
CA GLN A 425 14.65 -4.08 0.69
C GLN A 425 16.04 -4.38 1.26
N ARG A 426 16.44 -3.70 2.35
CA ARG A 426 17.73 -3.96 3.01
C ARG A 426 17.81 -5.37 3.56
N VAL A 427 16.71 -5.87 4.15
CA VAL A 427 16.65 -7.24 4.66
C VAL A 427 16.61 -8.26 3.52
N LEU A 428 15.78 -8.04 2.49
CA LEU A 428 15.73 -8.89 1.29
C LEU A 428 17.09 -8.99 0.58
N SER A 429 17.88 -7.91 0.60
CA SER A 429 19.26 -7.95 0.07
C SER A 429 20.16 -8.93 0.83
N LYS A 430 19.98 -9.06 2.15
CA LYS A 430 20.71 -10.05 2.95
C LYS A 430 20.22 -11.47 2.65
N ILE A 431 18.89 -11.67 2.51
CA ILE A 431 18.31 -12.97 2.13
C ILE A 431 18.89 -13.46 0.80
N ARG A 432 18.98 -12.59 -0.22
CA ARG A 432 19.56 -12.96 -1.53
C ARG A 432 21.04 -13.36 -1.46
N GLN A 433 21.78 -12.82 -0.50
CA GLN A 433 23.19 -13.18 -0.27
C GLN A 433 23.34 -14.54 0.43
N CYS A 434 22.29 -15.07 1.08
CA CYS A 434 22.29 -16.41 1.64
C CYS A 434 22.10 -17.47 0.53
N SER A 435 22.97 -18.49 0.49
CA SER A 435 22.99 -19.48 -0.61
C SER A 435 21.76 -20.39 -0.67
N GLU A 436 21.11 -20.65 0.46
CA GLU A 436 20.07 -21.69 0.59
C GLU A 436 18.64 -21.19 0.35
N LYS A 437 18.41 -19.87 0.38
CA LYS A 437 17.06 -19.30 0.39
C LYS A 437 16.59 -18.88 -1.03
N PRO A 438 15.27 -18.90 -1.28
CA PRO A 438 14.69 -18.32 -2.48
C PRO A 438 15.06 -16.84 -2.62
N GLU A 439 15.40 -16.44 -3.84
CA GLU A 439 15.68 -15.05 -4.15
C GLU A 439 14.38 -14.28 -4.20
N THR A 440 14.12 -13.48 -3.17
CA THR A 440 12.91 -12.66 -3.11
C THR A 440 13.19 -11.22 -3.53
N TYR A 441 12.31 -10.70 -4.38
CA TYR A 441 12.37 -9.34 -4.91
C TYR A 441 11.15 -8.56 -4.48
N LEU A 442 11.33 -7.27 -4.22
CA LEU A 442 10.26 -6.35 -3.88
C LEU A 442 10.20 -5.25 -4.94
N VAL A 443 9.03 -5.11 -5.54
CA VAL A 443 8.64 -3.98 -6.39
C VAL A 443 7.72 -3.09 -5.57
N GLU A 444 8.15 -1.86 -5.36
CA GLU A 444 7.41 -0.83 -4.64
C GLU A 444 6.57 -0.04 -5.64
N SER A 445 5.26 0.03 -5.45
CA SER A 445 4.37 0.87 -6.26
C SER A 445 3.60 1.80 -5.33
N TYR A 446 3.90 3.09 -5.40
CA TYR A 446 3.23 4.08 -4.58
C TYR A 446 2.10 4.77 -5.33
N VAL A 447 0.90 4.73 -4.75
CA VAL A 447 -0.29 5.38 -5.32
C VAL A 447 -0.26 6.88 -5.05
N CYS A 448 -0.53 7.69 -6.08
CA CYS A 448 -0.59 9.15 -5.97
C CYS A 448 -1.79 9.60 -5.13
N ARG A 449 -1.56 10.24 -3.98
CA ARG A 449 -2.65 10.79 -3.16
C ARG A 449 -3.45 11.85 -3.92
N ARG A 450 -4.77 11.85 -3.74
CA ARG A 450 -5.70 12.76 -4.41
C ARG A 450 -6.44 13.70 -3.45
N PHE A 451 -6.43 13.38 -2.16
CA PHE A 451 -6.98 14.21 -1.09
C PHE A 451 -5.86 14.77 -0.20
N LEU A 452 -5.89 16.07 0.08
CA LEU A 452 -4.85 16.75 0.84
C LEU A 452 -5.50 17.73 1.79
N VAL A 453 -4.88 17.89 2.96
CA VAL A 453 -5.32 18.87 3.96
C VAL A 453 -4.52 20.14 3.79
N ASN A 454 -5.18 21.31 3.82
CA ASN A 454 -4.58 22.64 3.67
C ASN A 454 -3.72 22.79 2.40
N GLY A 455 -4.12 22.19 1.27
CA GLY A 455 -3.27 22.19 0.06
C GLY A 455 -1.88 21.55 0.27
N ASN A 456 -1.70 20.75 1.33
CA ASN A 456 -0.42 20.22 1.80
C ASN A 456 0.60 21.30 2.22
N GLU A 457 0.14 22.49 2.65
CA GLU A 457 0.99 23.59 3.13
C GLU A 457 1.83 23.16 4.34
N ASP A 458 1.20 22.48 5.30
CA ASP A 458 1.87 21.94 6.50
C ASP A 458 2.74 20.72 6.18
N ARG A 459 2.67 20.22 4.95
CA ARG A 459 3.43 19.06 4.43
C ARG A 459 3.44 17.86 5.38
N ALA A 460 2.33 17.63 6.07
CA ALA A 460 2.21 16.52 7.00
C ALA A 460 1.28 15.45 6.43
N ARG A 461 1.51 14.22 6.90
CA ARG A 461 0.77 13.03 6.46
C ARG A 461 -0.72 13.24 6.69
N LEU A 462 -1.55 12.81 5.73
CA LEU A 462 -2.99 12.79 5.93
C LEU A 462 -3.35 12.01 7.20
N GLY A 463 -2.80 10.82 7.46
CA GLY A 463 -3.04 10.11 8.73
C GLY A 463 -2.70 10.88 10.02
N ARG A 464 -1.90 11.97 9.95
CA ARG A 464 -1.60 12.86 11.09
C ARG A 464 -2.46 14.12 11.15
N LEU A 465 -2.67 14.77 10.00
CA LEU A 465 -3.48 15.98 9.88
C LEU A 465 -4.91 15.72 9.43
N ASP A 466 -5.31 14.45 9.38
CA ASP A 466 -6.68 14.05 9.06
C ASP A 466 -7.60 14.83 9.99
N PRO A 467 -8.53 15.62 9.44
CA PRO A 467 -9.59 16.18 10.26
C PRO A 467 -10.30 15.04 10.99
N LEU A 468 -10.87 15.36 12.16
CA LEU A 468 -11.79 14.40 12.76
C LEU A 468 -12.90 14.10 11.74
N PRO A 469 -13.37 12.85 11.65
CA PRO A 469 -14.24 12.42 10.56
C PRO A 469 -15.60 13.15 10.54
N ASP A 470 -16.00 13.74 11.66
CA ASP A 470 -17.19 14.57 11.84
C ASP A 470 -16.93 16.07 11.57
N ILE A 471 -15.68 16.49 11.41
CA ILE A 471 -15.30 17.85 11.02
C ILE A 471 -15.24 17.90 9.48
N PRO A 472 -16.18 18.59 8.83
CA PRO A 472 -16.17 18.69 7.38
C PRO A 472 -15.00 19.54 6.90
N VAL A 473 -14.41 19.12 5.79
CA VAL A 473 -13.43 19.92 5.03
C VAL A 473 -14.14 20.86 4.08
N ARG A 474 -13.53 22.01 3.75
CA ARG A 474 -14.14 23.03 2.90
C ARG A 474 -13.52 23.04 1.52
N THR A 475 -14.32 22.95 0.46
CA THR A 475 -13.79 23.08 -0.90
C THR A 475 -13.74 24.52 -1.38
N GLY A 476 -12.53 25.01 -1.67
CA GLY A 476 -12.26 26.25 -2.42
C GLY A 476 -13.08 27.47 -1.97
N PHE A 477 -13.44 28.31 -2.95
CA PHE A 477 -14.14 29.59 -2.71
C PHE A 477 -15.60 29.42 -2.23
N HIS A 478 -16.24 28.30 -2.53
CA HIS A 478 -17.66 28.08 -2.17
C HIS A 478 -17.83 27.58 -0.73
N HIS A 479 -16.74 27.15 -0.07
CA HIS A 479 -16.73 26.68 1.31
C HIS A 479 -17.75 25.57 1.61
N GLU A 480 -18.10 24.75 0.61
CA GLU A 480 -19.02 23.64 0.84
C GLU A 480 -18.36 22.61 1.76
N PRO A 481 -19.00 22.28 2.90
CA PRO A 481 -18.50 21.27 3.83
C PRO A 481 -18.65 19.89 3.20
N MET A 482 -17.60 19.09 3.23
CA MET A 482 -17.61 17.72 2.72
C MET A 482 -17.12 16.77 3.80
N LEU A 483 -17.81 15.64 3.94
CA LEU A 483 -17.43 14.53 4.80
C LEU A 483 -16.57 13.51 4.04
N PRO A 484 -15.97 12.53 4.73
CA PRO A 484 -15.10 11.52 4.10
C PRO A 484 -15.70 10.83 2.86
N LEU A 485 -16.98 10.46 2.89
CA LEU A 485 -17.64 9.87 1.71
C LEU A 485 -17.93 10.85 0.58
N ASP A 486 -18.15 12.13 0.90
CA ASP A 486 -18.34 13.16 -0.11
C ASP A 486 -17.06 13.40 -0.89
N VAL A 487 -15.91 13.37 -0.19
CA VAL A 487 -14.58 13.37 -0.81
C VAL A 487 -14.42 12.17 -1.75
N VAL A 488 -14.77 10.96 -1.32
CA VAL A 488 -14.71 9.79 -2.20
C VAL A 488 -15.62 9.96 -3.42
N ARG A 489 -16.84 10.46 -3.21
CA ARG A 489 -17.81 10.67 -4.29
C ARG A 489 -17.26 11.63 -5.34
N GLN A 490 -16.61 12.69 -4.91
CA GLN A 490 -16.04 13.70 -5.79
C GLN A 490 -14.81 13.18 -6.55
N LEU A 491 -13.92 12.45 -5.88
CA LEU A 491 -12.65 11.99 -6.46
C LEU A 491 -12.75 10.69 -7.27
N TYR A 492 -13.67 9.79 -6.88
CA TYR A 492 -13.77 8.42 -7.40
C TYR A 492 -15.17 8.07 -7.93
N GLY A 493 -16.11 9.03 -7.88
CA GLY A 493 -17.46 8.90 -8.42
C GLY A 493 -18.49 8.29 -7.47
N ASN A 494 -19.77 8.49 -7.82
CA ASN A 494 -20.93 8.04 -7.04
C ASN A 494 -20.91 6.54 -6.72
N LYS A 495 -20.54 5.72 -7.70
CA LYS A 495 -20.54 4.25 -7.53
C LYS A 495 -19.55 3.81 -6.45
N SER A 496 -18.35 4.41 -6.43
CA SER A 496 -17.31 4.11 -5.44
C SER A 496 -17.78 4.50 -4.04
N ALA A 497 -18.34 5.70 -3.87
CA ALA A 497 -18.84 6.15 -2.57
C ALA A 497 -20.00 5.29 -2.04
N LEU A 498 -20.98 4.96 -2.90
CA LEU A 498 -22.12 4.11 -2.52
C LEU A 498 -21.68 2.69 -2.16
N ASN A 499 -20.73 2.12 -2.91
CA ASN A 499 -20.20 0.79 -2.60
C ASN A 499 -19.43 0.77 -1.28
N LEU A 500 -18.55 1.75 -1.04
CA LEU A 500 -17.86 1.88 0.24
C LEU A 500 -18.86 2.02 1.38
N GLN A 501 -19.83 2.92 1.27
CA GLN A 501 -20.88 3.10 2.28
C GLN A 501 -21.57 1.77 2.62
N ARG A 502 -21.98 1.02 1.60
CA ARG A 502 -22.61 -0.29 1.79
C ARG A 502 -21.69 -1.28 2.51
N TRP A 503 -20.45 -1.44 2.06
CA TRP A 503 -19.52 -2.41 2.65
C TRP A 503 -19.14 -2.06 4.09
N LEU A 504 -19.01 -0.76 4.41
CA LEU A 504 -18.79 -0.29 5.78
C LEU A 504 -19.98 -0.64 6.68
N GLN A 505 -21.21 -0.43 6.20
CA GLN A 505 -22.42 -0.79 6.93
C GLN A 505 -22.57 -2.31 7.11
N GLU A 506 -22.26 -3.10 6.08
CA GLU A 506 -22.23 -4.57 6.14
C GLU A 506 -21.18 -5.09 7.13
N ALA A 507 -20.06 -4.39 7.26
CA ALA A 507 -19.04 -4.68 8.26
C ALA A 507 -19.45 -4.20 9.68
N GLY A 508 -20.59 -3.51 9.83
CA GLY A 508 -21.12 -3.05 11.11
C GLY A 508 -20.55 -1.70 11.57
N LEU A 509 -20.05 -0.89 10.65
CA LEU A 509 -19.54 0.45 10.94
C LEU A 509 -20.59 1.52 10.64
N SER A 510 -20.71 2.52 11.54
CA SER A 510 -21.54 3.69 11.31
C SER A 510 -20.94 4.58 10.23
N VAL A 511 -21.78 5.12 9.36
CA VAL A 511 -21.39 5.95 8.22
C VAL A 511 -22.25 7.19 8.14
#